data_AF-A0AAE3VSH5-F1
#
_entry.id   AF-A0AAE3VSH5-F1
#
_cell.length_a   1.000
_cell.length_b   1.000
_cell.length_c   1.000
_cell.angle_alpha   90.00
_cell.angle_beta   90.00
_cell.angle_gamma   90.00
#
_symmetry.space_group_name_H-M   'P 1'
#
loop_
_entity.id
_entity.type
_entity.pdbx_description
1 polymer ?
#
loop_
_entity_poly.entity_id
_entity_poly.type
_entity_poly.pdbx_seq_one_letter_code
_entity_poly.pdbx_strand_id
1 'polypeptide(L)'
;MSQPGGVAADQLRAFVERIEKLEEEKQTIADDIKDVYAEAKANGYDTKIMRQVVRLRKQDSAERQEQEALLDLYMHALGMARPAIEDDQAETSSAA
;
A
#
# COMPACT_ATOMS: atom_id res chain seq x y z
N MET A 1 9.11 -18.67 -49.54
CA MET A 1 9.76 -17.34 -49.48
C MET A 1 9.21 -16.61 -48.27
N SER A 2 9.91 -16.63 -47.14
CA SER A 2 9.49 -15.85 -45.96
C SER A 2 9.88 -14.41 -46.22
N GLN A 3 8.88 -13.54 -46.39
CA GLN A 3 9.10 -12.11 -46.54
C GLN A 3 9.71 -11.59 -45.22
N PRO A 4 10.81 -10.81 -45.23
CA PRO A 4 11.49 -10.36 -44.01
C PRO A 4 10.59 -9.53 -43.06
N GLY A 5 9.45 -9.02 -43.53
CA GLY A 5 8.42 -8.37 -42.68
C GLY A 5 7.45 -9.34 -41.98
N GLY A 6 7.38 -10.61 -42.37
CA GLY A 6 6.45 -11.59 -41.79
C GLY A 6 6.84 -12.01 -40.38
N VAL A 7 8.12 -12.37 -40.17
CA VAL A 7 8.63 -12.78 -38.85
C VAL A 7 8.56 -11.64 -37.82
N ALA A 8 8.87 -10.41 -38.24
CA ALA A 8 8.76 -9.23 -37.38
C ALA A 8 7.30 -8.89 -37.04
N ALA A 9 6.38 -9.04 -38.00
CA ALA A 9 4.95 -8.82 -37.77
C ALA A 9 4.34 -9.89 -36.83
N ASP A 10 4.75 -11.15 -36.97
CA ASP A 10 4.28 -12.23 -36.11
C ASP A 10 4.81 -12.09 -34.67
N GLN A 11 6.06 -11.66 -34.51
CA GLN A 11 6.61 -11.36 -33.18
C GLN A 11 5.91 -10.16 -32.51
N LEU A 12 5.62 -9.11 -33.28
CA LEU A 12 4.85 -7.96 -32.78
C LEU A 12 3.44 -8.40 -32.35
N ARG A 13 2.75 -9.21 -33.17
CA ARG A 13 1.42 -9.74 -32.84
C ARG A 13 1.46 -10.54 -31.53
N ALA A 14 2.45 -11.42 -31.36
CA ALA A 14 2.61 -12.20 -30.14
C ALA A 14 2.84 -11.33 -28.89
N PHE A 15 3.55 -10.20 -29.01
CA PHE A 15 3.68 -9.26 -27.89
C PHE A 15 2.36 -8.55 -27.57
N VAL A 16 1.63 -8.11 -28.60
CA VAL A 16 0.33 -7.43 -28.43
C VAL A 16 -0.68 -8.35 -27.74
N GLU A 17 -0.86 -9.58 -28.25
CA GLU A 17 -1.80 -10.55 -27.68
C GLU A 17 -1.47 -10.87 -26.20
N ARG A 18 -0.18 -10.97 -25.86
CA ARG A 18 0.25 -11.18 -24.48
C ARG A 18 -0.06 -9.97 -23.59
N ILE A 19 0.12 -8.75 -24.09
CA ILE A 19 -0.18 -7.52 -23.35
C ILE A 19 -1.69 -7.38 -23.13
N GLU A 20 -2.51 -7.63 -24.15
CA GLU A 20 -3.97 -7.57 -24.06
C GLU A 20 -4.49 -8.53 -22.97
N LYS A 21 -4.00 -9.78 -22.98
CA LYS A 21 -4.33 -10.74 -21.93
C LYS A 21 -3.92 -10.24 -20.53
N LEU A 22 -2.72 -9.68 -20.39
CA LEU A 22 -2.26 -9.15 -19.10
C LEU A 22 -3.08 -7.93 -18.64
N GLU A 23 -3.55 -7.09 -19.55
CA GLU A 23 -4.43 -5.96 -19.24
C GLU A 23 -5.84 -6.45 -18.79
N GLU A 24 -6.37 -7.51 -19.39
CA GLU A 24 -7.61 -8.15 -18.93
C GLU A 24 -7.47 -8.76 -17.52
N GLU A 25 -6.37 -9.47 -17.26
CA GLU A 25 -6.06 -10.03 -15.94
C GLU A 25 -5.91 -8.93 -14.89
N LYS A 26 -5.20 -7.84 -15.23
CA LYS A 26 -5.04 -6.66 -14.39
C LYS A 26 -6.37 -5.98 -14.10
N GLN A 27 -7.26 -5.88 -15.08
CA GLN A 27 -8.59 -5.31 -14.90
C GLN A 27 -9.43 -6.15 -13.95
N THR A 28 -9.42 -7.47 -14.11
CA THR A 28 -10.10 -8.42 -13.21
C THR A 28 -9.63 -8.23 -11.76
N ILE A 29 -8.31 -8.22 -11.55
CA ILE A 29 -7.72 -7.98 -10.21
C ILE A 29 -8.11 -6.61 -9.66
N ALA A 30 -8.15 -5.58 -10.51
CA ALA A 30 -8.53 -4.24 -10.09
C ALA A 30 -10.00 -4.17 -9.64
N ASP A 31 -10.88 -4.93 -10.28
CA ASP A 31 -12.29 -5.01 -9.89
C ASP A 31 -12.46 -5.82 -8.59
N ASP A 32 -11.77 -6.94 -8.43
CA ASP A 32 -11.75 -7.69 -7.16
C ASP A 32 -11.29 -6.80 -5.97
N ILE A 33 -10.26 -5.98 -6.19
CA ILE A 33 -9.79 -5.02 -5.17
C ILE A 33 -10.88 -3.99 -4.84
N LYS A 34 -11.64 -3.50 -5.84
CA LYS A 34 -12.74 -2.56 -5.59
C LYS A 34 -13.84 -3.20 -4.76
N ASP A 35 -14.18 -4.45 -5.05
CA ASP A 35 -15.23 -5.19 -4.33
C ASP A 35 -14.84 -5.41 -2.87
N VAL A 36 -13.58 -5.75 -2.58
CA VAL A 36 -13.08 -5.84 -1.19
C VAL A 36 -13.19 -4.50 -0.46
N TYR A 37 -12.86 -3.38 -1.12
CA TYR A 37 -13.04 -2.06 -0.49
C TYR A 37 -14.53 -1.72 -0.31
N ALA A 38 -15.40 -2.11 -1.24
CA ALA A 38 -16.84 -1.92 -1.10
C ALA A 38 -17.42 -2.72 0.08
N GLU A 39 -17.01 -3.98 0.22
CA GLU A 39 -17.36 -4.83 1.37
C GLU A 39 -16.86 -4.22 2.68
N ALA A 40 -15.60 -3.78 2.74
CA ALA A 40 -15.05 -3.12 3.92
C ALA A 40 -15.86 -1.87 4.29
N LYS A 41 -16.26 -1.06 3.30
CA LYS A 41 -17.13 0.11 3.53
C LYS A 41 -18.50 -0.29 4.09
N ALA A 42 -19.11 -1.35 3.55
CA ALA A 42 -20.40 -1.86 4.03
C ALA A 42 -20.32 -2.37 5.48
N ASN A 43 -19.16 -2.90 5.88
CA ASN A 43 -18.85 -3.33 7.25
C ASN A 43 -18.41 -2.18 8.17
N GLY A 44 -18.44 -0.92 7.71
CA GLY A 44 -18.16 0.25 8.54
C GLY A 44 -16.69 0.69 8.61
N TYR A 45 -15.80 0.13 7.80
CA TYR A 45 -14.40 0.55 7.75
C TYR A 45 -14.19 1.79 6.87
N ASP A 46 -13.26 2.66 7.28
CA ASP A 46 -12.81 3.78 6.45
C ASP A 46 -11.82 3.30 5.37
N THR A 47 -12.33 3.14 4.16
CA THR A 47 -11.53 2.70 3.01
C THR A 47 -10.42 3.67 2.59
N LYS A 48 -10.52 4.97 2.91
CA LYS A 48 -9.46 5.95 2.64
C LYS A 48 -8.26 5.67 3.53
N ILE A 49 -8.50 5.41 4.81
CA ILE A 49 -7.45 5.04 5.77
C ILE A 49 -6.86 3.68 5.40
N MET A 50 -7.68 2.70 5.02
CA MET A 50 -7.18 1.39 4.56
C MET A 50 -6.24 1.51 3.36
N ARG A 51 -6.56 2.37 2.37
CA ARG A 51 -5.67 2.63 1.22
C ARG A 51 -4.33 3.24 1.66
N GLN A 52 -4.35 4.14 2.64
CA GLN A 52 -3.12 4.69 3.23
C GLN A 52 -2.29 3.59 3.89
N VAL A 53 -2.92 2.71 4.68
CA VAL A 53 -2.24 1.57 5.32
C VAL A 53 -1.62 0.64 4.26
N VAL A 54 -2.35 0.28 3.20
CA VAL A 54 -1.81 -0.55 2.12
C VAL A 54 -0.62 0.12 1.45
N ARG A 55 -0.68 1.44 1.20
CA ARG A 55 0.45 2.18 0.64
C ARG A 55 1.66 2.18 1.58
N LEU A 56 1.47 2.46 2.87
CA LEU A 56 2.52 2.41 3.87
C LEU A 56 3.17 1.01 3.89
N ARG A 57 2.37 -0.05 3.90
CA ARG A 57 2.85 -1.44 3.91
C ARG A 57 3.64 -1.84 2.66
N LYS A 58 3.46 -1.14 1.54
CA LYS A 58 4.23 -1.35 0.29
C LYS A 58 5.59 -0.63 0.30
N GLN A 59 5.77 0.38 1.14
CA GLN A 59 7.04 1.09 1.25
C GLN A 59 8.09 0.22 1.94
N ASP A 60 9.35 0.40 1.55
CA ASP A 60 10.49 -0.23 2.20
C ASP A 60 10.54 0.13 3.69
N SER A 61 10.97 -0.82 4.51
CA SER A 61 10.97 -0.65 5.97
C SER A 61 11.99 0.40 6.42
N ALA A 62 13.15 0.48 5.77
CA ALA A 62 14.18 1.45 6.14
C ALA A 62 13.76 2.86 5.72
N GLU A 63 13.26 3.02 4.49
CA GLU A 63 12.71 4.31 4.03
C GLU A 63 11.58 4.81 4.93
N ARG A 64 10.70 3.91 5.39
CA ARG A 64 9.61 4.25 6.31
C ARG A 64 10.13 4.72 7.67
N GLN A 65 11.09 4.00 8.25
CA GLN A 65 11.68 4.36 9.55
C GLN A 65 12.41 5.70 9.48
N GLU A 66 13.13 5.97 8.40
CA GLU A 66 13.78 7.26 8.18
C GLU A 66 12.75 8.40 8.08
N GLN A 67 11.69 8.21 7.29
CA GLN A 67 10.61 9.20 7.19
C GLN A 67 9.89 9.42 8.52
N GLU A 68 9.63 8.36 9.28
CA GLU A 68 9.02 8.45 10.62
C GLU A 68 9.90 9.23 11.59
N ALA A 69 11.22 8.98 11.61
CA ALA A 69 12.16 9.70 12.46
C ALA A 69 12.24 11.20 12.12
N LEU A 70 12.27 11.53 10.82
CA LEU A 70 12.25 12.92 10.37
C LEU A 70 10.93 13.62 10.69
N LEU A 71 9.80 12.92 10.50
CA LEU A 71 8.48 13.45 10.82
C LEU A 71 8.35 13.76 12.32
N ASP A 72 8.80 12.85 13.17
CA ASP A 72 8.79 13.01 14.62
C ASP A 72 9.65 14.20 15.07
N LEU A 73 10.85 14.34 14.50
CA LEU A 73 11.72 15.50 14.74
C LEU A 73 11.02 16.83 14.40
N TYR A 74 10.34 16.88 13.25
CA TYR A 74 9.60 18.09 12.84
C TYR A 74 8.35 18.33 13.69
N MET A 75 7.60 17.28 14.06
CA MET A 75 6.46 17.41 14.96
C MET A 75 6.90 17.92 16.34
N HIS A 76 8.01 17.42 16.87
CA HIS A 76 8.59 17.90 18.12
C HIS A 76 8.98 19.38 18.03
N ALA A 77 9.68 19.78 16.95
CA ALA A 77 10.06 21.18 16.73
C ALA A 77 8.84 22.13 16.64
N LEU A 78 7.70 21.63 16.13
CA LEU A 78 6.46 22.39 16.02
C LEU A 78 5.55 22.29 17.25
N GLY A 79 5.96 21.58 18.31
CA GLY A 79 5.11 21.34 19.49
C GLY A 79 3.88 20.46 19.22
N MET A 80 3.89 19.71 18.11
CA MET A 80 2.83 18.79 17.69
C MET A 80 3.17 17.32 17.99
N ALA A 81 4.31 17.06 18.65
CA ALA A 81 4.68 15.71 19.04
C ALA A 81 3.59 15.10 19.91
N ARG A 82 3.30 13.82 19.65
CA ARG A 82 2.40 13.05 20.50
C ARG A 82 2.98 13.07 21.91
N PRO A 83 2.21 13.46 22.95
CA PRO A 83 2.72 13.37 24.31
C PRO A 83 3.16 11.93 24.53
N ALA A 84 4.39 11.75 25.00
CA ALA A 84 4.82 10.46 25.52
C ALA A 84 3.73 10.06 26.53
N ILE A 85 3.08 8.92 26.30
CA ILE A 85 2.25 8.33 27.34
C ILE A 85 3.27 7.94 28.40
N GLU A 86 3.44 8.78 29.41
CA GLU A 86 4.12 8.42 30.63
C GLU A 86 3.30 7.26 31.19
N ASP A 87 3.86 6.05 31.16
CA ASP A 87 3.33 4.91 31.90
C ASP A 87 3.38 5.28 33.39
N ASP A 88 2.33 5.96 33.85
CA ASP A 88 2.15 6.36 35.23
C ASP A 88 2.05 5.08 36.06
N GLN A 89 2.98 4.96 37.00
CA GLN A 89 3.26 3.76 37.76
C GLN A 89 2.02 3.35 38.56
N ALA A 90 1.44 2.20 38.23
CA ALA A 90 0.55 1.51 39.16
C ALA A 90 1.41 0.85 40.25
N GLU A 91 1.89 1.67 41.19
CA GLU A 91 2.19 1.21 42.55
C GLU A 91 0.88 0.70 43.18
N THR A 92 0.48 -0.53 42.84
CA THR A 92 -0.47 -1.27 43.68
C THR A 92 0.31 -1.83 44.85
N SER A 93 0.37 -1.02 45.91
CA SER A 93 0.21 -1.42 47.30
C SER A 93 0.94 -2.71 47.71
N SER A 94 2.08 -2.52 48.35
CA SER A 94 2.39 -3.22 49.61
C SER A 94 1.11 -3.36 50.45
N ALA A 95 0.58 -4.57 50.57
CA ALA A 95 -0.31 -5.02 51.64
C ALA A 95 -0.64 -6.52 51.45
N ALA A 96 0.27 -7.38 51.89
CA ALA A 96 -0.04 -8.72 52.40
C ALA A 96 1.05 -9.11 53.40
#